data_AF-A0A1B7LFK0-F1
#
_entry.id   AF-A0A1B7LFK0-F1
#
_cell.length_a   1.000
_cell.length_b   1.000
_cell.length_c   1.000
_cell.angle_alpha   90.00
_cell.angle_beta   90.00
_cell.angle_gamma   90.00
#
_symmetry.space_group_name_H-M   'P 1'
#
loop_
_entity.id
_entity.type
_entity.pdbx_description
1 polymer ?
#
loop_
_entity_poly.entity_id
_entity_poly.type
_entity_poly.pdbx_seq_one_letter_code
_entity_poly.pdbx_strand_id
1 'polypeptide(L)'
;MRKSKQFAGMPVISMEEGQQIGTVRGLVVDPAQKTVAALIIEQKGWFKEQRFIPFARIHSVGDNAITVAHGSSAQRAAKLPDIVRLTKERLNVLGARIVTENGTALGQVDEYYVDLENGDIIGLEFSGGFLSSVMEGHAFLDSNFIRTLGREVIICQNEALENIVRMEGGLQETMRKMQKSTSQAWGNTRQKTRSLGEAINRTVARTRRDQDDADGRPEQPPVNGEARDEPPLSH
;
A
#
# COMPACT_ATOMS: atom_id res chain seq x y z
N MET A 1 4.09 13.82 15.62
CA MET A 1 4.17 12.45 15.06
C MET A 1 4.03 12.44 13.54
N ARG A 2 4.62 11.45 12.86
CA ARG A 2 4.48 11.22 11.41
C ARG A 2 4.36 9.72 11.11
N LYS A 3 3.57 9.36 10.10
CA LYS A 3 3.45 7.96 9.65
C LYS A 3 4.76 7.48 9.02
N SER A 4 5.15 6.23 9.24
CA SER A 4 6.43 5.72 8.73
C SER A 4 6.57 5.84 7.21
N LYS A 5 5.49 5.59 6.45
CA LYS A 5 5.49 5.69 4.98
C LYS A 5 5.71 7.12 4.48
N GLN A 6 5.40 8.14 5.27
CA GLN A 6 5.58 9.55 4.89
C GLN A 6 7.04 10.01 4.96
N PHE A 7 7.94 9.22 5.54
CA PHE A 7 9.38 9.50 5.49
C PHE A 7 9.97 9.15 4.13
N ALA A 8 9.49 8.07 3.50
CA ALA A 8 10.02 7.61 2.22
C ALA A 8 9.84 8.68 1.12
N GLY A 9 10.91 8.92 0.35
CA GLY A 9 10.95 9.94 -0.69
C GLY A 9 11.28 11.35 -0.20
N MET A 10 11.30 11.60 1.12
CA MET A 10 11.63 12.94 1.63
C MET A 10 13.08 13.31 1.27
N PRO A 11 13.31 14.53 0.74
CA PRO A 11 14.66 15.03 0.53
C PRO A 11 15.32 15.29 1.88
N VAL A 12 16.61 14.93 1.98
CA VAL A 12 17.44 15.29 3.13
C VAL A 12 18.38 16.39 2.71
N ILE A 13 18.36 17.50 3.45
CA ILE A 13 19.09 18.73 3.14
C ILE A 13 20.07 19.02 4.27
N SER A 14 21.29 19.36 3.90
CA SER A 14 22.25 19.88 4.85
C SER A 14 22.08 21.37 5.05
N MET A 15 22.07 21.82 6.30
CA MET A 15 21.92 23.24 6.64
C MET A 15 23.21 24.02 6.40
N GLU A 16 24.39 23.44 6.65
CA GLU A 16 25.65 24.14 6.42
C GLU A 16 25.96 24.29 4.93
N GLU A 17 25.87 23.21 4.16
CA GLU A 17 26.20 23.23 2.74
C GLU A 17 25.04 23.73 1.86
N GLY A 18 23.81 23.81 2.40
CA GLY A 18 22.62 24.25 1.66
C GLY A 18 22.23 23.29 0.51
N GLN A 19 22.65 22.04 0.59
CA GLN A 19 22.53 21.07 -0.51
C GLN A 19 21.72 19.84 -0.10
N GLN A 20 20.98 19.29 -1.07
CA GLN A 20 20.33 18.00 -0.89
C GLN A 20 21.36 16.87 -0.92
N ILE A 21 21.48 16.15 0.19
CA ILE A 21 22.45 15.07 0.37
C ILE A 21 21.92 13.70 -0.08
N GLY A 22 20.60 13.58 -0.23
CA GLY A 22 19.93 12.38 -0.72
C GLY A 22 18.41 12.43 -0.52
N THR A 23 17.78 11.26 -0.64
CA THR A 23 16.36 11.02 -0.33
C THR A 23 16.23 9.85 0.62
N VAL A 24 15.26 9.91 1.53
CA VAL A 24 14.99 8.78 2.43
C VAL A 24 14.38 7.63 1.62
N ARG A 25 15.00 6.45 1.73
CA ARG A 25 14.47 5.20 1.16
C ARG A 25 13.62 4.42 2.16
N GLY A 26 13.94 4.53 3.45
CA GLY A 26 13.25 3.80 4.50
C GLY A 26 13.83 4.10 5.88
N LEU A 27 13.31 3.40 6.88
CA LEU A 27 13.66 3.58 8.29
C LEU A 27 14.30 2.29 8.82
N VAL A 28 15.27 2.44 9.72
CA VAL A 28 15.83 1.34 10.51
C VAL A 28 15.24 1.45 11.91
N VAL A 29 14.53 0.41 12.34
CA VAL A 29 13.88 0.35 13.66
C VAL A 29 14.79 -0.41 14.63
N ASP A 30 14.95 0.14 15.84
CA ASP A 30 15.47 -0.59 16.99
C ASP A 30 14.28 -1.18 17.78
N PRO A 31 14.06 -2.50 17.73
CA PRO A 31 12.94 -3.12 18.44
C PRO A 31 13.10 -3.13 19.96
N ALA A 32 14.33 -3.11 20.46
CA ALA A 32 14.60 -3.14 21.90
C ALA A 32 14.24 -1.79 22.53
N GLN A 33 14.55 -0.69 21.84
CA GLN A 33 14.20 0.66 22.27
C GLN A 33 12.82 1.11 21.77
N LYS A 34 12.24 0.41 20.79
CA LYS A 34 11.00 0.80 20.06
C LYS A 34 11.13 2.18 19.43
N THR A 35 12.27 2.45 18.80
CA THR A 35 12.57 3.74 18.16
C THR A 35 13.04 3.54 16.73
N VAL A 36 13.04 4.61 15.95
CA VAL A 36 13.76 4.68 14.67
C VAL A 36 15.21 5.01 14.97
N ALA A 37 16.12 4.06 14.75
CA ALA A 37 17.55 4.23 14.98
C ALA A 37 18.23 5.08 13.90
N ALA A 38 17.80 4.92 12.63
CA ALA A 38 18.37 5.65 11.51
C ALA A 38 17.44 5.74 10.30
N LEU A 39 17.69 6.74 9.45
CA LEU A 39 17.15 6.82 8.09
C LEU A 39 18.09 6.11 7.12
N ILE A 40 17.53 5.33 6.19
CA ILE A 40 18.25 4.79 5.04
C ILE A 40 18.20 5.85 3.93
N ILE A 41 19.36 6.31 3.48
CA ILE A 41 19.48 7.36 2.48
C ILE A 41 19.95 6.78 1.15
N GLU A 42 19.21 7.14 0.10
CA GLU A 42 19.58 6.93 -1.29
C GLU A 42 20.15 8.23 -1.87
N GLN A 43 21.31 8.14 -2.52
CA GLN A 43 21.95 9.28 -3.17
C GLN A 43 21.76 9.20 -4.68
N LYS A 44 21.63 10.36 -5.32
CA LYS A 44 21.60 10.47 -6.78
C LYS A 44 23.03 10.31 -7.34
N GLY A 45 23.21 9.45 -8.34
CA GLY A 45 24.50 9.24 -9.02
C GLY A 45 24.77 7.79 -9.42
N TRP A 46 25.87 7.54 -10.13
CA TRP A 46 26.27 6.18 -10.55
C TRP A 46 26.75 5.29 -9.40
N PHE A 47 27.23 5.88 -8.30
CA PHE A 47 27.61 5.14 -7.10
C PHE A 47 26.41 4.93 -6.17
N LYS A 48 25.86 3.71 -6.20
CA LYS A 48 24.72 3.27 -5.37
C LYS A 48 25.14 2.88 -3.94
N GLU A 49 26.06 3.61 -3.34
CA GLU A 49 26.49 3.28 -1.97
C GLU A 49 25.41 3.71 -0.97
N GLN A 50 24.80 2.72 -0.30
CA GLN A 50 23.79 2.97 0.71
C GLN A 50 24.39 3.71 1.91
N ARG A 51 23.76 4.84 2.27
CA ARG A 51 24.13 5.64 3.45
C ARG A 51 23.03 5.62 4.49
N PHE A 52 23.40 5.97 5.71
CA PHE A 52 22.49 6.03 6.84
C PHE A 52 22.69 7.34 7.59
N ILE A 53 21.61 7.88 8.13
CA ILE A 53 21.64 9.02 9.05
C ILE A 53 21.05 8.53 10.37
N PRO A 54 21.86 8.37 11.44
CA PRO A 54 21.33 8.12 12.78
C PRO A 54 20.29 9.16 13.15
N PHE A 55 19.19 8.75 13.79
CA PHE A 55 18.08 9.66 14.08
C PHE A 55 18.53 10.84 14.96
N ALA A 56 19.44 10.58 15.90
CA ALA A 56 20.06 11.62 16.75
C ALA A 56 20.88 12.69 15.99
N ARG A 57 21.15 12.52 14.69
CA ARG A 57 21.82 13.53 13.83
C ARG A 57 20.84 14.34 12.99
N ILE A 58 19.55 14.02 13.05
CA ILE A 58 18.49 14.80 12.43
C ILE A 58 18.32 16.08 13.24
N HIS A 59 18.27 17.21 12.55
CA HIS A 59 17.98 18.48 13.18
C HIS A 59 16.46 18.73 13.23
N SER A 60 15.76 18.48 12.12
CA SER A 60 14.31 18.60 12.05
C SER A 60 13.71 17.74 10.95
N VAL A 61 12.51 17.20 11.20
CA VAL A 61 11.66 16.54 10.21
C VAL A 61 10.52 17.49 9.86
N GLY A 62 10.70 18.28 8.80
CA GLY A 62 9.69 19.23 8.33
C GLY A 62 8.67 18.60 7.38
N ASP A 63 7.70 19.39 6.91
CA ASP A 63 6.66 18.91 5.99
C ASP A 63 7.22 18.45 4.65
N ASN A 64 8.20 19.18 4.12
CA ASN A 64 8.73 18.98 2.77
C ASN A 64 10.13 18.36 2.73
N ALA A 65 10.89 18.42 3.82
CA ALA A 65 12.28 17.98 3.87
C ALA A 65 12.72 17.61 5.29
N ILE A 66 13.75 16.79 5.38
CA ILE A 66 14.48 16.51 6.62
C ILE A 66 15.78 17.30 6.59
N THR A 67 16.10 18.02 7.67
CA THR A 67 17.34 18.79 7.76
C THR A 67 18.35 18.12 8.69
N VAL A 68 19.62 18.23 8.34
CA VAL A 68 20.77 17.83 9.15
C VAL A 68 21.79 18.96 9.21
N ALA A 69 22.67 18.94 10.20
CA ALA A 69 23.69 19.99 10.35
C ALA A 69 24.66 20.03 9.15
N HIS A 70 25.26 18.89 8.79
CA HIS A 70 26.28 18.77 7.74
C HIS A 70 26.02 17.59 6.82
N GLY A 71 26.58 17.60 5.61
CA GLY A 71 26.47 16.47 4.68
C GLY A 71 27.17 15.19 5.18
N SER A 72 28.15 15.35 6.08
CA SER A 72 28.83 14.24 6.76
C SER A 72 27.95 13.46 7.74
N SER A 73 26.74 13.95 8.05
CA SER A 73 25.74 13.21 8.83
C SER A 73 25.25 11.96 8.12
N ALA A 74 25.28 11.92 6.77
CA ALA A 74 25.05 10.70 6.01
C ALA A 74 26.32 9.84 5.96
N GLN A 75 26.30 8.74 6.70
CA GLN A 75 27.46 7.88 6.91
C GLN A 75 27.33 6.54 6.18
N ARG A 76 28.47 5.97 5.82
CA ARG A 76 28.57 4.63 5.25
C ARG A 76 28.26 3.57 6.30
N ALA A 77 27.71 2.43 5.87
CA ALA A 77 27.46 1.26 6.71
C ALA A 77 28.65 0.87 7.60
N ALA A 78 29.88 0.95 7.05
CA ALA A 78 31.11 0.60 7.77
C ALA A 78 31.37 1.42 9.04
N LYS A 79 30.80 2.63 9.15
CA LYS A 79 30.95 3.49 10.34
C LYS A 79 29.85 3.27 11.39
N LEU A 80 28.84 2.45 11.09
CA LEU A 80 27.63 2.29 11.90
C LEU A 80 27.31 0.81 12.12
N PRO A 81 28.15 0.05 12.83
CA PRO A 81 27.99 -1.39 13.00
C PRO A 81 26.64 -1.77 13.65
N ASP A 82 26.17 -0.98 14.62
CA ASP A 82 24.88 -1.23 15.29
C ASP A 82 23.69 -1.06 14.34
N ILE A 83 23.68 0.00 13.51
CA ILE A 83 22.63 0.22 12.50
C ILE A 83 22.63 -0.89 11.46
N VAL A 84 23.82 -1.36 11.06
CA VAL A 84 23.97 -2.48 10.13
C VAL A 84 23.42 -3.77 10.74
N ARG A 85 23.66 -4.02 12.03
CA ARG A 85 23.08 -5.16 12.75
C ARG A 85 21.56 -5.12 12.69
N LEU A 86 20.94 -4.00 13.06
CA LEU A 86 19.48 -3.81 13.01
C LEU A 86 18.91 -4.02 11.60
N THR A 87 19.61 -3.55 10.56
CA THR A 87 19.20 -3.76 9.16
C THR A 87 19.22 -5.24 8.77
N LYS A 88 20.19 -6.02 9.27
CA LYS A 88 20.32 -7.46 9.00
C LYS A 88 19.26 -8.30 9.73
N GLU A 89 18.76 -7.83 10.86
CA GLU A 89 17.68 -8.49 11.59
C GLU A 89 16.35 -8.47 10.81
N ARG A 90 16.23 -7.62 9.77
CA ARG A 90 15.07 -7.55 8.86
C ARG A 90 13.74 -7.47 9.60
N LEU A 91 13.70 -6.62 10.60
CA LEU A 91 12.49 -6.40 11.35
C LEU A 91 11.48 -5.61 10.50
N ASN A 92 10.32 -6.21 10.24
CA ASN A 92 9.23 -5.61 9.49
C ASN A 92 8.09 -5.31 10.44
N VAL A 93 8.02 -4.07 10.95
CA VAL A 93 6.88 -3.62 11.77
C VAL A 93 5.58 -3.69 10.97
N LEU A 94 5.62 -3.18 9.73
CA LEU A 94 4.49 -3.20 8.81
C LEU A 94 4.17 -4.64 8.42
N GLY A 95 2.91 -5.02 8.53
CA GLY A 95 2.45 -6.38 8.27
C GLY A 95 2.71 -7.37 9.41
N ALA A 96 3.32 -6.97 10.52
CA ALA A 96 3.44 -7.85 11.68
C ALA A 96 2.06 -8.14 12.30
N ARG A 97 1.86 -9.36 12.79
CA ARG A 97 0.64 -9.73 13.53
C ARG A 97 0.72 -9.17 14.94
N ILE A 98 -0.39 -8.64 15.45
CA ILE A 98 -0.48 -8.17 16.82
C ILE A 98 -1.23 -9.21 17.66
N VAL A 99 -0.62 -9.63 18.76
CA VAL A 99 -1.15 -10.65 19.67
C VAL A 99 -0.97 -10.17 21.11
N THR A 100 -1.95 -10.40 21.98
CA THR A 100 -1.83 -10.13 23.42
C THR A 100 -1.01 -11.22 24.12
N GLU A 101 -0.57 -10.97 25.36
CA GLU A 101 0.16 -11.96 26.16
C GLU A 101 -0.61 -13.27 26.37
N ASN A 102 -1.94 -13.22 26.45
CA ASN A 102 -2.80 -14.39 26.56
C ASN A 102 -3.09 -15.09 25.22
N GLY A 103 -2.49 -14.64 24.11
CA GLY A 103 -2.62 -15.27 22.79
C GLY A 103 -3.80 -14.79 21.94
N THR A 104 -4.53 -13.76 22.35
CA THR A 104 -5.62 -13.18 21.55
C THR A 104 -5.04 -12.38 20.38
N ALA A 105 -5.42 -12.75 19.15
CA ALA A 105 -5.00 -12.03 17.96
C ALA A 105 -5.82 -10.74 17.78
N LEU A 106 -5.15 -9.60 17.74
CA LEU A 106 -5.80 -8.30 17.54
C LEU A 106 -5.99 -7.98 16.06
N GLY A 107 -4.96 -8.20 15.24
CA GLY A 107 -4.94 -7.85 13.82
C GLY A 107 -3.53 -7.82 13.24
N GLN A 108 -3.33 -6.99 12.23
CA GLN A 108 -2.06 -6.81 11.52
C GLN A 108 -1.73 -5.33 11.36
N VAL A 109 -0.45 -4.96 11.56
CA VAL A 109 0.01 -3.57 11.47
C VAL A 109 -0.11 -3.04 10.04
N ASP A 110 -0.84 -1.94 9.87
CA ASP A 110 -0.95 -1.18 8.62
C ASP A 110 0.09 -0.06 8.54
N GLU A 111 0.36 0.58 9.68
CA GLU A 111 1.25 1.73 9.83
C GLU A 111 1.79 1.86 11.27
N TYR A 112 2.94 2.51 11.44
CA TYR A 112 3.41 2.98 12.75
C TYR A 112 3.73 4.46 12.71
N TYR A 113 3.62 5.11 13.86
CA TYR A 113 3.83 6.54 14.01
C TYR A 113 5.13 6.79 14.74
N VAL A 114 5.90 7.74 14.23
CA VAL A 114 7.21 8.13 14.75
C VAL A 114 7.10 9.52 15.36
N ASP A 115 7.58 9.67 16.58
CA ASP A 115 7.81 10.97 17.19
C ASP A 115 8.98 11.68 16.48
N LEU A 116 8.79 12.95 16.15
CA LEU A 116 9.75 13.67 15.31
C LEU A 116 10.93 14.24 16.08
N GLU A 117 10.82 14.34 17.40
CA GLU A 117 11.86 14.89 18.27
C GLU A 117 12.88 13.82 18.64
N ASN A 118 12.41 12.66 19.10
CA ASN A 118 13.28 11.60 19.64
C ASN A 118 13.31 10.33 18.79
N GLY A 119 12.40 10.17 17.82
CA GLY A 119 12.32 8.99 16.95
C GLY A 119 11.56 7.82 17.55
N ASP A 120 10.89 8.00 18.69
CA ASP A 120 10.11 6.96 19.35
C ASP A 120 8.96 6.49 18.46
N ILE A 121 8.71 5.17 18.46
CA ILE A 121 7.47 4.64 17.92
C ILE A 121 6.40 4.87 18.98
N ILE A 122 5.46 5.76 18.71
CA ILE A 122 4.40 6.14 19.65
C ILE A 122 3.18 5.23 19.59
N GLY A 123 3.04 4.45 18.52
CA GLY A 123 1.90 3.54 18.35
C GLY A 123 1.77 2.99 16.95
N LEU A 124 0.81 2.08 16.81
CA LEU A 124 0.55 1.29 15.62
C LEU A 124 -0.89 1.49 15.15
N GLU A 125 -1.06 1.75 13.87
CA GLU A 125 -2.33 1.58 13.16
C GLU A 125 -2.41 0.12 12.70
N PHE A 126 -3.53 -0.53 12.94
CA PHE A 126 -3.72 -1.93 12.54
C PHE A 126 -5.16 -2.22 12.16
N SER A 127 -5.33 -3.28 11.37
CA SER A 127 -6.63 -3.74 10.88
C SER A 127 -6.79 -5.25 11.02
N GLY A 128 -8.01 -5.74 10.80
CA GLY A 128 -8.33 -7.17 10.81
C GLY A 128 -8.54 -7.75 12.21
N GLY A 129 -8.63 -9.09 12.29
CA GLY A 129 -8.81 -9.82 13.56
C GLY A 129 -10.07 -9.40 14.32
N PHE A 130 -9.88 -8.88 15.53
CA PHE A 130 -10.94 -8.39 16.43
C PHE A 130 -11.80 -7.27 15.78
N LEU A 131 -11.27 -6.58 14.77
CA LEU A 131 -11.94 -5.46 14.09
C LEU A 131 -12.78 -5.91 12.87
N SER A 132 -12.81 -7.20 12.55
CA SER A 132 -13.42 -7.78 11.33
C SER A 132 -14.93 -7.54 11.16
N SER A 133 -15.65 -7.10 12.20
CA SER A 133 -17.07 -6.76 12.11
C SER A 133 -17.35 -5.34 11.57
N VAL A 134 -16.32 -4.52 11.32
CA VAL A 134 -16.46 -3.16 10.78
C VAL A 134 -15.81 -3.11 9.39
N MET A 135 -16.57 -2.66 8.38
CA MET A 135 -16.20 -2.70 6.95
C MET A 135 -14.86 -2.01 6.60
N GLU A 136 -14.31 -1.16 7.48
CA GLU A 136 -13.01 -0.50 7.30
C GLU A 136 -12.22 -0.44 8.62
N GLY A 137 -12.40 -1.41 9.51
CA GLY A 137 -11.94 -1.34 10.91
C GLY A 137 -10.43 -1.19 11.08
N HIS A 138 -9.94 0.05 11.08
CA HIS A 138 -8.62 0.43 11.56
C HIS A 138 -8.73 0.84 13.03
N ALA A 139 -7.70 0.52 13.79
CA ALA A 139 -7.58 1.00 15.15
C ALA A 139 -6.14 1.36 15.48
N PHE A 140 -5.98 2.16 16.52
CA PHE A 140 -4.72 2.64 17.03
C PHE A 140 -4.39 1.96 18.35
N LEU A 141 -3.18 1.40 18.44
CA LEU A 141 -2.58 0.84 19.64
C LEU A 141 -1.41 1.72 20.08
N ASP A 142 -1.51 2.30 21.27
CA ASP A 142 -0.44 3.09 21.88
C ASP A 142 0.78 2.21 22.21
N SER A 143 1.99 2.73 22.00
CA SER A 143 3.22 1.96 22.19
C SER A 143 3.52 1.57 23.64
N ASN A 144 2.89 2.23 24.62
CA ASN A 144 2.97 1.88 26.03
C ASN A 144 2.46 0.45 26.31
N PHE A 145 1.50 -0.02 25.51
CA PHE A 145 0.96 -1.37 25.63
C PHE A 145 1.76 -2.41 24.84
N ILE A 146 2.71 -2.01 24.00
CA ILE A 146 3.57 -2.95 23.28
C ILE A 146 4.61 -3.49 24.26
N ARG A 147 4.63 -4.80 24.47
CA ARG A 147 5.67 -5.47 25.26
C ARG A 147 6.87 -5.84 24.41
N THR A 148 6.64 -6.37 23.21
CA THR A 148 7.70 -6.86 22.34
C THR A 148 7.42 -6.49 20.90
N LEU A 149 8.42 -5.90 20.25
CA LEU A 149 8.41 -5.64 18.82
C LEU A 149 9.24 -6.74 18.12
N GLY A 150 8.58 -7.83 17.72
CA GLY A 150 9.23 -8.94 17.03
C GLY A 150 9.28 -8.78 15.51
N ARG A 151 9.98 -9.70 14.83
CA ARG A 151 10.12 -9.67 13.36
C ARG A 151 8.82 -9.94 12.60
N GLU A 152 7.97 -10.80 13.15
CA GLU A 152 6.71 -11.23 12.54
C GLU A 152 5.49 -10.99 13.45
N VAL A 153 5.73 -10.97 14.76
CA VAL A 153 4.68 -10.85 15.77
C VAL A 153 5.06 -9.76 16.77
N ILE A 154 4.11 -8.87 17.03
CA ILE A 154 4.17 -7.85 18.07
C ILE A 154 3.31 -8.35 19.24
N ILE A 155 3.93 -8.43 20.41
CA ILE A 155 3.25 -8.82 21.65
C ILE A 155 2.85 -7.57 22.41
N CYS A 156 1.58 -7.49 22.78
CA CYS A 156 1.02 -6.41 23.61
C CYS A 156 0.49 -6.94 24.93
N GLN A 157 0.43 -6.07 25.93
CA GLN A 157 -0.16 -6.35 27.24
C GLN A 157 -1.66 -6.68 27.09
N ASN A 158 -2.23 -7.44 28.01
CA ASN A 158 -3.65 -7.85 27.91
C ASN A 158 -4.61 -6.66 27.98
N GLU A 159 -4.23 -5.63 28.73
CA GLU A 159 -4.94 -4.36 28.91
C GLU A 159 -5.00 -3.53 27.61
N ALA A 160 -4.18 -3.87 26.60
CA ALA A 160 -4.21 -3.23 25.29
C ALA A 160 -5.64 -3.24 24.70
N LEU A 161 -6.36 -4.35 24.83
CA LEU A 161 -7.70 -4.54 24.27
C LEU A 161 -8.71 -3.46 24.68
N GLU A 162 -8.64 -3.03 25.93
CA GLU A 162 -9.55 -2.04 26.51
C GLU A 162 -9.17 -0.60 26.13
N ASN A 163 -7.93 -0.40 25.68
CA ASN A 163 -7.34 0.91 25.37
C ASN A 163 -7.13 1.13 23.86
N ILE A 164 -7.63 0.23 23.01
CA ILE A 164 -7.61 0.41 21.55
C ILE A 164 -8.54 1.55 21.16
N VAL A 165 -8.00 2.54 20.45
CA VAL A 165 -8.78 3.64 19.88
C VAL A 165 -9.21 3.27 18.47
N ARG A 166 -10.51 3.05 18.26
CA ARG A 166 -11.06 2.78 16.92
C ARG A 166 -10.99 4.04 16.06
N MET A 167 -10.46 3.89 14.85
CA MET A 167 -10.42 4.96 13.86
C MET A 167 -11.67 4.81 12.99
N GLU A 168 -12.70 5.61 13.23
CA GLU A 168 -13.92 5.56 12.42
C GLU A 168 -13.61 5.93 10.96
N GLY A 169 -14.00 5.03 10.04
CA GLY A 169 -13.58 4.99 8.65
C GLY A 169 -13.84 6.26 7.84
N GLY A 170 -12.83 6.60 7.03
CA GLY A 170 -12.79 7.71 6.10
C GLY A 170 -13.79 7.62 4.94
N LEU A 171 -14.58 6.54 4.80
CA LEU A 171 -15.65 6.49 3.80
C LEU A 171 -16.82 7.40 4.13
N GLN A 172 -17.17 7.62 5.41
CA GLN A 172 -18.21 8.63 5.72
C GLN A 172 -17.72 10.03 5.35
N GLU A 173 -16.44 10.33 5.57
CA GLU A 173 -15.87 11.62 5.20
C GLU A 173 -15.72 11.75 3.68
N THR A 174 -15.37 10.66 2.98
CA THR A 174 -15.29 10.59 1.51
C THR A 174 -16.67 10.64 0.87
N MET A 175 -17.68 9.95 1.42
CA MET A 175 -19.09 10.06 1.03
C MET A 175 -19.65 11.44 1.35
N ARG A 176 -19.31 12.06 2.48
CA ARG A 176 -19.72 13.44 2.81
C ARG A 176 -19.02 14.46 1.92
N LYS A 177 -17.74 14.26 1.56
CA LYS A 177 -16.99 15.06 0.59
C LYS A 177 -17.55 14.88 -0.82
N MET A 178 -17.90 13.65 -1.19
CA MET A 178 -18.58 13.35 -2.45
C MET A 178 -19.99 13.96 -2.46
N GLN A 179 -20.79 13.85 -1.40
CA GLN A 179 -22.10 14.48 -1.28
C GLN A 179 -22.01 16.01 -1.32
N LYS A 180 -21.02 16.62 -0.66
CA LYS A 180 -20.77 18.08 -0.73
C LYS A 180 -20.31 18.54 -2.11
N SER A 181 -19.49 17.76 -2.81
CA SER A 181 -19.02 18.08 -4.18
C SER A 181 -19.99 17.65 -5.29
N THR A 182 -21.00 16.83 -5.02
CA THR A 182 -21.95 16.29 -6.02
C THR A 182 -23.31 17.01 -5.99
N SER A 183 -23.51 18.01 -5.13
CA SER A 183 -24.68 18.92 -5.17
C SER A 183 -24.76 19.72 -6.48
N GLN A 184 -23.65 19.86 -7.23
CA GLN A 184 -23.62 20.57 -8.52
C GLN A 184 -23.59 19.64 -9.75
N ALA A 185 -23.43 18.32 -9.57
CA ALA A 185 -23.31 17.37 -10.69
C ALA A 185 -24.58 16.54 -10.98
N TRP A 186 -25.55 16.50 -10.06
CA TRP A 186 -26.86 15.84 -10.28
C TRP A 186 -27.87 16.68 -11.08
N GLY A 187 -27.70 18.01 -11.15
CA GLY A 187 -28.58 18.88 -11.95
C GLY A 187 -28.36 18.78 -13.46
N ASN A 188 -27.12 18.55 -13.92
CA ASN A 188 -26.77 18.64 -15.35
C ASN A 188 -26.48 17.28 -16.03
N THR A 189 -26.46 16.17 -15.28
CA THR A 189 -26.23 14.81 -15.85
C THR A 189 -27.54 14.05 -16.13
N ARG A 190 -28.67 14.76 -16.18
CA ARG A 190 -29.96 14.22 -16.68
C ARG A 190 -30.10 14.27 -18.20
N GLN A 191 -29.20 14.99 -18.89
CA GLN A 191 -29.20 15.09 -20.35
C GLN A 191 -28.29 14.05 -21.05
N LYS A 192 -27.25 13.53 -20.37
CA LYS A 192 -26.34 12.51 -20.95
C LYS A 192 -26.76 11.05 -20.68
N THR A 193 -27.81 10.82 -19.88
CA THR A 193 -28.39 9.48 -19.69
C THR A 193 -29.31 9.06 -20.84
N ARG A 194 -29.81 10.01 -21.67
CA ARG A 194 -30.56 9.67 -22.89
C ARG A 194 -29.68 9.14 -24.02
N SER A 195 -28.46 9.65 -24.18
CA SER A 195 -27.55 9.19 -25.25
C SER A 195 -26.84 7.87 -24.92
N LEU A 196 -26.76 7.48 -23.64
CA LEU A 196 -26.28 6.15 -23.24
C LEU A 196 -27.31 5.05 -23.55
N GLY A 197 -28.61 5.36 -23.56
CA GLY A 197 -29.66 4.42 -23.98
C GLY A 197 -29.60 4.06 -25.48
N GLU A 198 -29.20 5.00 -26.33
CA GLU A 198 -29.10 4.78 -27.79
C GLU A 198 -27.78 4.11 -28.22
N ALA A 199 -26.72 4.25 -27.44
CA ALA A 199 -25.46 3.55 -27.66
C ALA A 199 -25.51 2.09 -27.18
N ILE A 200 -26.20 1.83 -26.05
CA ILE A 200 -26.37 0.46 -25.54
C ILE A 200 -27.30 -0.35 -26.47
N ASN A 201 -28.34 0.25 -27.04
CA ASN A 201 -29.22 -0.45 -27.98
C ASN A 201 -28.51 -0.80 -29.31
N ARG A 202 -27.51 -0.02 -29.74
CA ARG A 202 -26.70 -0.33 -30.94
C ARG A 202 -25.64 -1.40 -30.71
N THR A 203 -25.15 -1.59 -29.48
CA THR A 203 -24.24 -2.68 -29.15
C THR A 203 -25.00 -3.99 -28.91
N VAL A 204 -26.18 -3.94 -28.27
CA VAL A 204 -27.03 -5.12 -28.03
C VAL A 204 -27.71 -5.63 -29.31
N ALA A 205 -27.95 -4.77 -30.31
CA ALA A 205 -28.48 -5.18 -31.61
C ALA A 205 -27.41 -5.74 -32.59
N ARG A 206 -26.11 -5.54 -32.31
CA ARG A 206 -25.03 -6.14 -33.11
C ARG A 206 -24.64 -7.54 -32.64
N THR A 207 -24.89 -7.89 -31.39
CA THR A 207 -24.65 -9.26 -30.87
C THR A 207 -25.85 -10.19 -31.00
N ARG A 208 -26.96 -9.73 -31.64
CA ARG A 208 -28.12 -10.57 -31.99
C ARG A 208 -28.39 -10.65 -33.50
N ARG A 209 -27.45 -10.19 -34.34
CA ARG A 209 -27.49 -10.43 -35.81
C ARG A 209 -26.35 -11.30 -36.32
N ASP A 210 -25.38 -11.66 -35.48
CA ASP A 210 -24.30 -12.60 -35.84
C ASP A 210 -24.58 -14.04 -35.36
N GLN A 211 -25.84 -14.39 -35.09
CA GLN A 211 -26.24 -15.77 -34.74
C GLN A 211 -27.29 -16.40 -35.66
N ASP A 212 -27.75 -15.70 -36.71
CA ASP A 212 -28.70 -16.25 -37.69
C ASP A 212 -28.14 -16.39 -39.13
N ASP A 213 -26.87 -16.06 -39.40
CA ASP A 213 -26.24 -16.21 -40.73
C ASP A 213 -24.85 -16.89 -40.63
N ALA A 214 -24.80 -18.17 -40.25
CA ALA A 214 -23.61 -19.02 -40.40
C ALA A 214 -23.92 -20.53 -40.35
N ASP A 215 -24.76 -21.03 -41.26
CA ASP A 215 -24.60 -22.41 -41.75
C ASP A 215 -24.98 -22.47 -43.25
N GLY A 216 -23.99 -22.13 -44.08
CA GLY A 216 -24.08 -22.17 -45.54
C GLY A 216 -22.75 -22.62 -46.12
N ARG A 217 -22.59 -23.94 -46.29
CA ARG A 217 -21.43 -24.56 -46.95
C ARG A 217 -21.42 -24.20 -48.45
N PRO A 218 -20.29 -23.76 -49.04
CA PRO A 218 -20.14 -23.72 -50.50
C PRO A 218 -19.44 -24.98 -51.04
N GLU A 219 -19.97 -25.48 -52.16
CA GLU A 219 -19.50 -26.62 -52.96
C GLU A 219 -18.14 -26.39 -53.65
N GLN A 220 -17.43 -27.48 -53.92
CA GLN A 220 -16.21 -27.55 -54.75
C GLN A 220 -16.54 -28.04 -56.19
N PRO A 221 -15.77 -27.62 -57.23
CA PRO A 221 -15.99 -28.03 -58.62
C PRO A 221 -15.30 -29.36 -59.01
N PRO A 222 -15.58 -29.93 -60.20
CA PRO A 222 -15.62 -31.38 -60.42
C PRO A 222 -14.33 -31.99 -61.00
N VAL A 223 -14.16 -33.31 -60.80
CA VAL A 223 -13.27 -34.19 -61.59
C VAL A 223 -14.01 -35.49 -61.92
N ASN A 224 -13.94 -35.88 -63.20
CA ASN A 224 -14.53 -37.07 -63.83
C ASN A 224 -14.02 -38.42 -63.29
N GLY A 225 -14.87 -39.46 -63.39
CA GLY A 225 -14.43 -40.87 -63.42
C GLY A 225 -15.56 -41.89 -63.23
N GLU A 226 -16.06 -42.43 -64.35
CA GLU A 226 -16.54 -43.81 -64.61
C GLU A 226 -17.40 -44.53 -63.54
N ALA A 227 -18.70 -44.77 -63.75
CA ALA A 227 -19.35 -45.81 -64.57
C ALA A 227 -19.85 -47.04 -63.76
N ARG A 228 -21.13 -47.38 -64.03
CA ARG A 228 -21.79 -48.71 -64.06
C ARG A 228 -22.90 -49.01 -63.02
N ASP A 229 -24.09 -49.18 -63.61
CA ASP A 229 -25.15 -50.18 -63.40
C ASP A 229 -25.90 -50.33 -62.07
N GLU A 230 -27.13 -49.77 -62.06
CA GLU A 230 -28.45 -50.40 -61.82
C GLU A 230 -28.56 -51.93 -61.53
N PRO A 231 -29.71 -52.47 -61.04
CA PRO A 231 -30.59 -52.12 -59.91
C PRO A 231 -31.03 -53.44 -59.17
N PRO A 232 -32.30 -53.64 -58.75
CA PRO A 232 -33.02 -53.16 -57.56
C PRO A 232 -33.44 -54.31 -56.61
N LEU A 233 -34.30 -54.02 -55.61
CA LEU A 233 -35.37 -54.84 -54.97
C LEU A 233 -35.40 -54.51 -53.45
N SER A 234 -36.36 -53.73 -52.97
CA SER A 234 -37.75 -54.07 -52.59
C SER A 234 -37.88 -54.66 -51.18
N HIS A 235 -38.73 -53.98 -50.40
CA HIS A 235 -39.32 -54.30 -49.09
C HIS A 235 -38.52 -54.01 -47.82
#